data_AF-A0A9W6ZRA5-F1
#
_entry.id   AF-A0A9W6ZRA5-F1
#
_cell.length_a   1.000
_cell.length_b   1.000
_cell.length_c   1.000
_cell.angle_alpha   90.00
_cell.angle_beta   90.00
_cell.angle_gamma   90.00
#
_symmetry.space_group_name_H-M   'P 1'
#
loop_
_entity.id
_entity.type
_entity.pdbx_description
1 polymer ?
#
loop_
_entity_poly.entity_id
_entity_poly.type
_entity_poly.pdbx_seq_one_letter_code
_entity_poly.pdbx_strand_id
1 'polypeptide(L)'
;MLSFFSRKSTPDLSESWSELVEKSPKSSPSRTQAKSEHALLKGAPRALNLVALLNEACPWTATVKPEEMVNWLKSECEETLTEVKVMRSIDPATLPASQLSHHIRSLQSELGDVLFDALMLNSICARDFGFDPAESWHAATAKIERRTPYMKEWGEKGVTAETSEEAEELWRAAKKEEKAELAAELEALNLPPSSTPSPLQKKVNRALALASQNPPFFLGVFSLGVSAGALLAVSILNSTVLSASTAAKAVEAQKVTKAEGGGWRVKDLLKEVKLNL
;
A
#
# COMPACT_ATOMS: atom_id res chain seq x y z
N MET A 1 -39.94 -8.12 -31.60
CA MET A 1 -40.11 -8.70 -30.24
C MET A 1 -38.87 -8.43 -29.44
N LEU A 2 -39.02 -8.27 -28.12
CA LEU A 2 -38.02 -7.90 -27.10
C LEU A 2 -37.95 -6.41 -26.76
N SER A 3 -39.10 -5.87 -26.34
CA SER A 3 -39.15 -4.94 -25.20
C SER A 3 -39.40 -5.78 -23.95
N PHE A 4 -38.52 -5.76 -22.94
CA PHE A 4 -38.84 -5.88 -21.51
C PHE A 4 -37.52 -5.91 -20.71
N PHE A 5 -36.95 -4.73 -20.45
CA PHE A 5 -36.09 -4.52 -19.29
C PHE A 5 -36.84 -3.53 -18.39
N SER A 6 -37.72 -4.08 -17.55
CA SER A 6 -38.32 -3.31 -16.47
C SER A 6 -37.23 -3.08 -15.43
N ARG A 7 -36.80 -1.81 -15.28
CA ARG A 7 -35.97 -1.32 -14.19
C ARG A 7 -36.58 -1.78 -12.87
N LYS A 8 -35.97 -2.77 -12.22
CA LYS A 8 -35.99 -2.79 -10.75
C LYS A 8 -35.01 -1.71 -10.34
N SER A 9 -35.54 -0.69 -9.68
CA SER A 9 -34.82 0.42 -9.07
C SER A 9 -33.56 -0.08 -8.36
N THR A 10 -32.41 0.36 -8.84
CA THR A 10 -31.18 0.39 -8.06
C THR A 10 -31.47 1.19 -6.78
N PRO A 11 -31.02 0.75 -5.59
CA PRO A 11 -31.07 1.60 -4.41
C PRO A 11 -30.33 2.89 -4.72
N ASP A 12 -30.96 4.01 -4.42
CA ASP A 12 -30.34 5.32 -4.51
C ASP A 12 -29.19 5.38 -3.49
N LEU A 13 -27.96 5.48 -3.98
CA LEU A 13 -26.76 5.56 -3.12
C LEU A 13 -26.59 6.95 -2.49
N SER A 14 -27.57 7.85 -2.65
CA SER A 14 -27.61 9.13 -1.95
C SER A 14 -28.26 9.06 -0.56
N GLU A 15 -28.83 7.91 -0.15
CA GLU A 15 -29.37 7.78 1.21
C GLU A 15 -28.21 7.79 2.23
N SER A 16 -28.24 8.77 3.13
CA SER A 16 -27.31 8.86 4.25
C SER A 16 -27.43 7.62 5.13
N TRP A 17 -26.32 7.11 5.66
CA TRP A 17 -26.31 6.02 6.65
C TRP A 17 -27.29 6.27 7.81
N SER A 18 -27.54 7.52 8.18
CA SER A 18 -28.52 7.90 9.21
C SER A 18 -29.96 7.55 8.84
N GLU A 19 -30.34 7.69 7.56
CA GLU A 19 -31.69 7.36 7.07
C GLU A 19 -31.92 5.85 7.00
N LEU A 20 -30.86 5.07 6.76
CA LEU A 20 -30.90 3.60 6.81
C LEU A 20 -31.03 3.09 8.26
N VAL A 21 -30.40 3.78 9.22
CA VAL A 21 -30.52 3.48 10.65
C VAL A 21 -31.93 3.80 11.17
N GLU A 22 -32.55 4.90 10.72
CA GLU A 22 -33.88 5.31 11.18
C GLU A 22 -35.02 4.42 10.63
N LYS A 23 -34.83 3.82 9.44
CA LYS A 23 -35.75 2.82 8.85
C LYS A 23 -35.59 1.42 9.43
N SER A 24 -34.60 1.18 10.29
CA SER A 24 -34.37 -0.15 10.86
C SER A 24 -35.47 -0.54 11.87
N PRO A 25 -35.96 -1.79 11.85
CA PRO A 25 -37.04 -2.23 12.73
C PRO A 25 -36.63 -2.08 14.21
N LYS A 26 -37.52 -1.46 15.01
CA LYS A 26 -37.30 -1.11 16.44
C LYS A 26 -37.13 -2.31 17.38
N SER A 27 -37.33 -3.53 16.89
CA SER A 27 -37.08 -4.78 17.63
C SER A 27 -36.03 -5.59 16.90
N SER A 28 -35.01 -6.06 17.62
CA SER A 28 -34.00 -6.98 17.07
C SER A 28 -34.71 -8.17 16.40
N PRO A 29 -34.39 -8.48 15.13
CA PRO A 29 -35.05 -9.56 14.40
C PRO A 29 -34.90 -10.89 15.15
N SER A 30 -35.92 -11.75 15.06
CA SER A 30 -35.78 -13.10 15.59
C SER A 30 -34.61 -13.83 14.93
N ARG A 31 -33.97 -14.77 15.63
CA ARG A 31 -32.84 -15.55 15.09
C ARG A 31 -33.18 -16.21 13.73
N THR A 32 -34.42 -16.66 13.57
CA THR A 32 -34.92 -17.26 12.32
C THR A 32 -35.00 -16.23 11.19
N GLN A 33 -35.50 -15.03 11.50
CA GLN A 33 -35.57 -13.93 10.55
C GLN A 33 -34.18 -13.46 10.12
N ALA A 34 -33.28 -13.18 11.06
CA ALA A 34 -31.90 -12.76 10.76
C ALA A 34 -31.15 -13.81 9.91
N LYS A 35 -31.36 -15.11 10.21
CA LYS A 35 -30.81 -16.21 9.40
C LYS A 35 -31.35 -16.21 7.97
N SER A 36 -32.65 -15.96 7.81
CA SER A 36 -33.29 -15.92 6.48
C SER A 36 -32.82 -14.71 5.66
N GLU A 37 -32.69 -13.53 6.28
CA GLU A 37 -32.20 -12.31 5.64
C GLU A 37 -30.75 -12.47 5.19
N HIS A 38 -29.87 -12.98 6.07
CA HIS A 38 -28.48 -13.26 5.71
C HIS A 38 -28.36 -14.30 4.57
N ALA A 39 -29.24 -15.31 4.54
CA ALA A 39 -29.21 -16.33 3.50
C ALA A 39 -29.52 -15.81 2.09
N LEU A 40 -30.23 -14.67 1.99
CA LEU A 40 -30.53 -14.02 0.70
C LEU A 40 -29.34 -13.25 0.13
N LEU A 41 -28.40 -12.82 1.00
CA LEU A 41 -27.21 -12.11 0.58
C LEU A 41 -26.23 -13.04 -0.15
N LYS A 42 -25.55 -12.49 -1.16
CA LYS A 42 -24.50 -13.15 -1.95
C LYS A 42 -23.36 -12.18 -2.23
N GLY A 43 -22.18 -12.70 -2.54
CA GLY A 43 -21.01 -11.90 -2.94
C GLY A 43 -20.61 -10.86 -1.87
N ALA A 44 -20.22 -9.67 -2.32
CA ALA A 44 -19.75 -8.59 -1.46
C ALA A 44 -20.76 -8.17 -0.36
N PRO A 45 -22.07 -7.97 -0.65
CA PRO A 45 -23.05 -7.69 0.41
C PRO A 45 -23.09 -8.74 1.53
N ARG A 46 -22.93 -10.03 1.18
CA ARG A 46 -22.88 -11.09 2.19
C ARG A 46 -21.61 -11.03 3.03
N ALA A 47 -20.46 -10.77 2.40
CA ALA A 47 -19.18 -10.66 3.08
C ALA A 47 -19.17 -9.48 4.06
N LEU A 48 -19.64 -8.30 3.63
CA LEU A 48 -19.78 -7.12 4.48
C LEU A 48 -20.70 -7.39 5.67
N ASN A 49 -21.87 -7.99 5.43
CA ASN A 49 -22.79 -8.35 6.49
C ASN A 49 -22.19 -9.40 7.45
N LEU A 50 -21.41 -10.36 6.94
CA LEU A 50 -20.74 -11.36 7.76
C LEU A 50 -19.70 -10.71 8.67
N VAL A 51 -18.88 -9.80 8.15
CA VAL A 51 -17.86 -9.07 8.92
C VAL A 51 -18.50 -8.17 9.98
N ALA A 52 -19.60 -7.49 9.65
CA ALA A 52 -20.35 -6.70 10.62
C ALA A 52 -20.87 -7.56 11.78
N LEU A 53 -21.53 -8.69 11.47
CA LEU A 53 -22.04 -9.62 12.48
C LEU A 53 -20.93 -10.24 13.33
N LEU A 54 -19.79 -10.57 12.72
CA LEU A 54 -18.64 -11.08 13.45
C LEU A 54 -18.10 -10.02 14.41
N ASN A 55 -17.90 -8.78 13.96
CA ASN A 55 -17.36 -7.72 14.81
C ASN A 55 -18.32 -7.35 15.95
N GLU A 56 -19.63 -7.47 15.74
CA GLU A 56 -20.66 -7.19 16.75
C GLU A 56 -20.81 -8.31 17.77
N ALA A 57 -20.86 -9.58 17.33
CA ALA A 57 -21.39 -10.66 18.15
C ALA A 57 -20.41 -11.81 18.42
N CYS A 58 -19.30 -11.94 17.67
CA CYS A 58 -18.38 -13.05 17.86
C CYS A 58 -17.42 -12.79 19.05
N PRO A 59 -17.40 -13.67 20.08
CA PRO A 59 -16.55 -13.46 21.25
C PRO A 59 -15.05 -13.46 20.93
N TRP A 60 -14.64 -14.19 19.90
CA TRP A 60 -13.24 -14.24 19.50
C TRP A 60 -12.80 -12.95 18.82
N THR A 61 -13.54 -12.45 17.82
CA THR A 61 -13.22 -11.20 17.12
C THR A 61 -13.24 -9.99 18.05
N ALA A 62 -14.08 -10.01 19.09
CA ALA A 62 -14.09 -8.99 20.15
C ALA A 62 -12.74 -8.84 20.88
N THR A 63 -11.89 -9.88 20.84
CA THR A 63 -10.55 -9.86 21.49
C THR A 63 -9.41 -9.55 20.52
N VAL A 64 -9.65 -9.62 19.21
CA VAL A 64 -8.63 -9.43 18.19
C VAL A 64 -8.22 -7.96 18.10
N LYS A 65 -6.92 -7.71 18.07
CA LYS A 65 -6.34 -6.38 17.92
C LYS A 65 -6.02 -6.04 16.46
N PRO A 66 -5.99 -4.74 16.08
CA PRO A 66 -5.62 -4.31 14.74
C PRO A 66 -4.27 -4.87 14.27
N GLU A 67 -3.27 -4.92 15.14
CA GLU A 67 -1.92 -5.41 14.79
C GLU A 67 -1.91 -6.90 14.47
N GLU A 68 -2.73 -7.70 15.16
CA GLU A 68 -2.87 -9.13 14.87
C GLU A 68 -3.53 -9.33 13.51
N MET A 69 -4.60 -8.60 13.24
CA MET A 69 -5.30 -8.65 11.95
C MET A 69 -4.42 -8.20 10.78
N VAL A 70 -3.55 -7.19 10.97
CA VAL A 70 -2.53 -6.81 9.96
C VAL A 70 -1.56 -7.96 9.68
N ASN A 71 -1.16 -8.72 10.71
CA ASN A 71 -0.24 -9.84 10.53
C ASN A 71 -0.90 -11.02 9.80
N TRP A 72 -2.18 -11.30 10.08
CA TRP A 72 -2.94 -12.32 9.34
C TRP A 72 -3.10 -11.93 7.87
N LEU A 73 -3.55 -10.70 7.60
CA LEU A 73 -3.64 -10.19 6.22
C LEU A 73 -2.30 -10.30 5.47
N LYS A 74 -1.18 -10.08 6.17
CA LYS A 74 0.15 -10.28 5.58
C LYS A 74 0.42 -11.75 5.24
N SER A 75 0.04 -12.68 6.11
CA SER A 75 0.12 -14.13 5.85
C SER A 75 -0.70 -14.50 4.62
N GLU A 76 -1.96 -14.08 4.55
CA GLU A 76 -2.85 -14.37 3.41
C GLU A 76 -2.33 -13.80 2.08
N CYS A 77 -1.64 -12.64 2.13
CA CYS A 77 -0.96 -12.10 0.96
C CYS A 77 0.25 -12.95 0.52
N GLU A 78 0.98 -13.57 1.45
CA GLU A 78 2.10 -14.47 1.17
C GLU A 78 1.62 -15.82 0.60
N GLU A 79 0.50 -16.34 1.11
CA GLU A 79 -0.17 -17.55 0.61
C GLU A 79 -0.73 -17.32 -0.81
N THR A 80 -1.44 -16.21 -1.02
CA THR A 80 -1.89 -15.77 -2.34
C THR A 80 -0.72 -15.64 -3.34
N LEU A 81 0.40 -15.05 -2.92
CA LEU A 81 1.59 -14.93 -3.78
C LEU A 81 2.15 -16.30 -4.17
N THR A 82 2.06 -17.29 -3.28
CA THR A 82 2.48 -18.67 -3.56
C THR A 82 1.60 -19.28 -4.64
N GLU A 83 0.28 -19.17 -4.53
CA GLU A 83 -0.65 -19.67 -5.55
C GLU A 83 -0.50 -18.94 -6.89
N VAL A 84 -0.26 -17.63 -6.88
CA VAL A 84 0.05 -16.86 -8.11
C VAL A 84 1.32 -17.40 -8.79
N LYS A 85 2.38 -17.72 -8.02
CA LYS A 85 3.61 -18.29 -8.58
C LYS A 85 3.36 -19.68 -9.18
N VAL A 86 2.58 -20.52 -8.51
CA VAL A 86 2.15 -21.83 -9.03
C VAL A 86 1.42 -21.64 -10.36
N MET A 87 0.40 -20.77 -10.40
CA MET A 87 -0.37 -20.48 -11.60
C MET A 87 0.48 -19.97 -12.77
N ARG A 88 1.49 -19.13 -12.49
CA ARG A 88 2.43 -18.65 -13.52
C ARG A 88 3.42 -19.70 -14.02
N SER A 89 3.63 -20.78 -13.27
CA SER A 89 4.53 -21.88 -13.65
C SER A 89 3.83 -22.99 -14.44
N ILE A 90 2.50 -23.03 -14.40
CA ILE A 90 1.68 -24.00 -15.13
C ILE A 90 1.64 -23.61 -16.61
N ASP A 91 1.87 -24.58 -17.49
CA ASP A 91 1.46 -24.51 -18.88
C ASP A 91 0.04 -25.10 -19.01
N PRO A 92 -1.00 -24.28 -19.25
CA PRO A 92 -2.38 -24.75 -19.33
C PRO A 92 -2.63 -25.78 -20.44
N ALA A 93 -1.78 -25.82 -21.48
CA ALA A 93 -1.91 -26.79 -22.57
C ALA A 93 -1.50 -28.21 -22.14
N THR A 94 -0.71 -28.34 -21.08
CA THR A 94 -0.14 -29.61 -20.62
C THR A 94 -0.82 -30.16 -19.37
N LEU A 95 -1.54 -29.32 -18.62
CA LEU A 95 -2.13 -29.69 -17.34
C LEU A 95 -3.54 -30.26 -17.53
N PRO A 96 -3.87 -31.43 -16.93
CA PRO A 96 -5.22 -31.96 -16.95
C PRO A 96 -6.24 -30.95 -16.40
N ALA A 97 -7.41 -30.86 -17.03
CA ALA A 97 -8.44 -29.87 -16.67
C ALA A 97 -8.87 -29.94 -15.19
N SER A 98 -8.86 -31.13 -14.58
CA SER A 98 -9.16 -31.32 -13.16
C SER A 98 -8.10 -30.69 -12.25
N GLN A 99 -6.82 -30.79 -12.61
CA GLN A 99 -5.71 -30.19 -11.88
C GLN A 99 -5.70 -28.67 -12.05
N LEU A 100 -5.91 -28.17 -13.28
CA LEU A 100 -6.05 -26.73 -13.51
C LEU A 100 -7.21 -26.15 -12.68
N SER A 101 -8.35 -26.82 -12.66
CA SER A 101 -9.50 -26.40 -11.86
C SER A 101 -9.21 -26.41 -10.36
N HIS A 102 -8.34 -27.32 -9.89
CA HIS A 102 -7.90 -27.33 -8.49
C HIS A 102 -7.08 -26.08 -8.17
N HIS A 103 -6.05 -25.75 -8.95
CA HIS A 103 -5.23 -24.55 -8.72
C HIS A 103 -6.02 -23.25 -8.82
N ILE A 104 -6.98 -23.17 -9.75
CA ILE A 104 -7.89 -22.01 -9.84
C ILE A 104 -8.71 -21.87 -8.55
N ARG A 105 -9.22 -22.97 -8.00
CA ARG A 105 -9.98 -22.94 -6.73
C ARG A 105 -9.09 -22.59 -5.54
N SER A 106 -7.84 -23.08 -5.50
CA SER A 106 -6.88 -22.72 -4.45
C SER A 106 -6.63 -21.21 -4.49
N LEU A 107 -6.27 -20.65 -5.64
CA LEU A 107 -6.09 -19.19 -5.77
C LEU A 107 -7.35 -18.40 -5.40
N GLN A 108 -8.54 -18.88 -5.79
CA GLN A 108 -9.80 -18.24 -5.40
C GLN A 108 -10.05 -18.27 -3.88
N SER A 109 -9.61 -19.33 -3.20
CA SER A 109 -9.68 -19.43 -1.74
C SER A 109 -8.80 -18.37 -1.09
N GLU A 110 -7.51 -18.34 -1.43
CA GLU A 110 -6.55 -17.39 -0.85
C GLU A 110 -6.95 -15.92 -1.11
N LEU A 111 -7.46 -15.62 -2.31
CA LEU A 111 -8.01 -14.29 -2.61
C LEU A 111 -9.24 -13.96 -1.76
N GLY A 112 -10.06 -14.96 -1.43
CA GLY A 112 -11.18 -14.83 -0.52
C GLY A 112 -10.73 -14.50 0.90
N ASP A 113 -9.66 -15.13 1.36
CA ASP A 113 -9.09 -14.91 2.70
C ASP A 113 -8.46 -13.51 2.80
N VAL A 114 -7.73 -13.05 1.78
CA VAL A 114 -7.26 -11.65 1.69
C VAL A 114 -8.42 -10.65 1.76
N LEU A 115 -9.53 -10.92 1.07
CA LEU A 115 -10.71 -10.05 1.12
C LEU A 115 -11.34 -10.05 2.52
N PHE A 116 -11.49 -11.23 3.14
CA PHE A 116 -12.04 -11.35 4.48
C PHE A 116 -11.20 -10.58 5.51
N ASP A 117 -9.89 -10.79 5.52
CA ASP A 117 -8.98 -10.15 6.48
C ASP A 117 -8.89 -8.65 6.27
N ALA A 118 -8.91 -8.16 5.02
CA ALA A 118 -8.94 -6.72 4.75
C ALA A 118 -10.24 -6.06 5.25
N LEU A 119 -11.39 -6.73 5.08
CA LEU A 119 -12.67 -6.24 5.57
C LEU A 119 -12.75 -6.29 7.11
N MET A 120 -12.26 -7.37 7.71
CA MET A 120 -12.17 -7.51 9.17
C MET A 120 -11.23 -6.46 9.77
N LEU A 121 -10.08 -6.19 9.15
CA LEU A 121 -9.16 -5.13 9.57
C LEU A 121 -9.85 -3.77 9.60
N ASN A 122 -10.55 -3.41 8.53
CA ASN A 122 -11.30 -2.16 8.47
C ASN A 122 -12.36 -2.07 9.58
N SER A 123 -13.09 -3.16 9.82
CA SER A 123 -14.13 -3.24 10.85
C SER A 123 -13.58 -3.16 12.27
N ILE A 124 -12.46 -3.83 12.56
CA ILE A 124 -11.78 -3.80 13.86
C ILE A 124 -11.17 -2.42 14.12
N CYS A 125 -10.52 -1.81 13.12
CA CYS A 125 -10.01 -0.45 13.24
C CYS A 125 -11.16 0.55 13.50
N ALA A 126 -12.30 0.41 12.81
CA ALA A 126 -13.47 1.24 13.04
C ALA A 126 -13.99 1.12 14.48
N ARG A 127 -14.07 -0.11 15.01
CA ARG A 127 -14.45 -0.40 16.40
C ARG A 127 -13.50 0.25 17.41
N ASP A 128 -12.19 0.12 17.20
CA ASP A 128 -11.18 0.51 18.20
C ASP A 128 -10.82 2.01 18.15
N PHE A 129 -10.91 2.63 16.97
CA PHE A 129 -10.51 4.03 16.75
C PHE A 129 -11.68 4.98 16.48
N GLY A 130 -12.90 4.46 16.36
CA GLY A 130 -14.12 5.27 16.33
C GLY A 130 -14.33 6.03 15.01
N PHE A 131 -14.42 5.29 13.90
CA PHE A 131 -14.82 5.85 12.59
C PHE A 131 -15.83 4.93 11.89
N ASP A 132 -16.58 5.47 10.92
CA ASP A 132 -17.47 4.65 10.09
C ASP A 132 -16.63 3.87 9.06
N PRO A 133 -16.68 2.52 9.04
CA PRO A 133 -15.90 1.73 8.08
C PRO A 133 -16.22 2.04 6.61
N ALA A 134 -17.37 2.67 6.30
CA ALA A 134 -17.70 3.16 4.95
C ALA A 134 -16.75 4.27 4.48
N GLU A 135 -16.23 5.10 5.39
CA GLU A 135 -15.31 6.20 5.06
C GLU A 135 -14.01 5.69 4.44
N SER A 136 -13.53 4.51 4.84
CA SER A 136 -12.37 3.88 4.20
C SER A 136 -12.59 3.58 2.71
N TRP A 137 -13.83 3.24 2.31
CA TRP A 137 -14.18 3.01 0.92
C TRP A 137 -14.17 4.33 0.14
N HIS A 138 -14.82 5.36 0.68
CA HIS A 138 -14.83 6.69 0.08
C HIS A 138 -13.41 7.25 -0.06
N ALA A 139 -12.58 7.12 0.98
CA ALA A 139 -11.19 7.55 0.96
C ALA A 139 -10.35 6.78 -0.06
N ALA A 140 -10.61 5.47 -0.25
CA ALA A 140 -9.93 4.66 -1.25
C ALA A 140 -10.33 5.05 -2.67
N THR A 141 -11.62 5.14 -2.98
CA THR A 141 -12.10 5.47 -4.33
C THR A 141 -11.72 6.88 -4.73
N ALA A 142 -11.97 7.89 -3.88
CA ALA A 142 -11.62 9.29 -4.16
C ALA A 142 -10.11 9.45 -4.42
N LYS A 143 -9.27 8.69 -3.71
CA LYS A 143 -7.82 8.68 -3.93
C LYS A 143 -7.44 8.07 -5.28
N ILE A 144 -8.05 6.96 -5.68
CA ILE A 144 -7.78 6.33 -6.98
C ILE A 144 -8.26 7.22 -8.12
N GLU A 145 -9.46 7.79 -8.01
CA GLU A 145 -10.03 8.69 -9.02
C GLU A 145 -9.12 9.91 -9.23
N ARG A 146 -8.73 10.59 -8.15
CA ARG A 146 -7.80 11.72 -8.20
C ARG A 146 -6.44 11.36 -8.82
N ARG A 147 -5.91 10.16 -8.53
CA ARG A 147 -4.59 9.73 -9.05
C ARG A 147 -4.63 9.15 -10.46
N THR A 148 -5.82 8.95 -11.02
CA THR A 148 -6.02 8.44 -12.37
C THR A 148 -6.87 9.41 -13.20
N PRO A 149 -6.45 10.70 -13.31
CA PRO A 149 -7.23 11.73 -14.01
C PRO A 149 -7.35 11.46 -15.52
N TYR A 150 -6.59 10.48 -16.05
CA TYR A 150 -6.61 10.04 -17.44
C TYR A 150 -7.70 9.00 -17.75
N MET A 151 -8.45 8.53 -16.75
CA MET A 151 -9.52 7.57 -16.95
C MET A 151 -10.78 8.25 -17.50
N LYS A 152 -11.44 7.62 -18.45
CA LYS A 152 -12.54 8.24 -19.21
C LYS A 152 -13.78 8.53 -18.36
N GLU A 153 -14.02 7.71 -17.34
CA GLU A 153 -15.26 7.72 -16.56
C GLU A 153 -15.34 8.88 -15.56
N TRP A 154 -14.21 9.29 -14.98
CA TRP A 154 -14.14 10.33 -13.95
C TRP A 154 -13.06 11.40 -14.21
N GLY A 155 -12.17 11.17 -15.18
CA GLY A 155 -11.03 12.02 -15.47
C GLY A 155 -11.39 13.38 -16.07
N GLU A 156 -10.42 14.28 -16.06
CA GLU A 156 -10.59 15.64 -16.58
C GLU A 156 -10.55 15.67 -18.11
N LYS A 157 -11.34 16.56 -18.71
CA LYS A 157 -11.33 16.72 -20.17
C LYS A 157 -9.96 17.17 -20.65
N GLY A 158 -9.38 16.38 -21.56
CA GLY A 158 -8.09 16.67 -22.18
C GLY A 158 -6.90 16.04 -21.46
N VAL A 159 -7.11 15.34 -20.34
CA VAL A 159 -6.08 14.52 -19.70
C VAL A 159 -6.27 13.07 -20.14
N THR A 160 -5.29 12.51 -20.82
CA THR A 160 -5.29 11.12 -21.30
C THR A 160 -3.91 10.51 -21.14
N ALA A 161 -3.86 9.18 -21.05
CA ALA A 161 -2.63 8.39 -21.12
C ALA A 161 -2.83 7.28 -22.14
N GLU A 162 -1.97 7.23 -23.16
CA GLU A 162 -1.97 6.19 -24.19
C GLU A 162 -1.01 5.05 -23.84
N THR A 163 -0.02 5.33 -22.99
CA THR A 163 1.01 4.37 -22.56
C THR A 163 1.03 4.19 -21.05
N SER A 164 1.65 3.09 -20.59
CA SER A 164 1.84 2.84 -19.16
C SER A 164 2.76 3.88 -18.53
N GLU A 165 3.73 4.39 -19.29
CA GLU A 165 4.70 5.38 -18.85
C GLU A 165 4.03 6.74 -18.61
N GLU A 166 3.15 7.17 -19.52
CA GLU A 166 2.34 8.39 -19.36
C GLU A 166 1.40 8.28 -18.15
N ALA A 167 0.73 7.14 -17.99
CA ALA A 167 -0.13 6.87 -16.85
C ALA A 167 0.66 6.93 -15.52
N GLU A 168 1.87 6.37 -15.49
CA GLU A 168 2.74 6.44 -14.31
C GLU A 168 3.21 7.88 -14.02
N GLU A 169 3.52 8.67 -15.04
CA GLU A 169 3.90 10.07 -14.88
C GLU A 169 2.77 10.89 -14.26
N LEU A 170 1.55 10.77 -14.79
CA LEU A 170 0.35 11.43 -14.26
C LEU A 170 0.05 10.98 -12.82
N TRP A 171 0.14 9.68 -12.54
CA TRP A 171 -0.05 9.15 -11.19
C TRP A 171 0.98 9.72 -10.20
N ARG A 172 2.26 9.81 -10.61
CA ARG A 172 3.33 10.39 -9.77
C ARG A 172 3.11 11.89 -9.53
N ALA A 173 2.63 12.63 -10.53
CA ALA A 173 2.29 14.04 -10.40
C ALA A 173 1.15 14.24 -9.38
N ALA A 174 0.02 13.54 -9.54
CA ALA A 174 -1.12 13.62 -8.62
C ALA A 174 -0.75 13.21 -7.18
N LYS A 175 0.10 12.18 -7.02
CA LYS A 175 0.60 11.75 -5.70
C LYS A 175 1.52 12.80 -5.06
N LYS A 176 2.25 13.60 -5.84
CA LYS A 176 3.11 14.67 -5.33
C LYS A 176 2.27 15.83 -4.81
N GLU A 177 1.22 16.20 -5.53
CA GLU A 177 0.26 17.22 -5.13
C GLU A 177 -0.48 16.85 -3.84
N GLU A 178 -1.04 15.64 -3.76
CA GLU A 178 -1.69 15.12 -2.53
C GLU A 178 -0.76 15.17 -1.30
N LYS A 179 0.53 14.88 -1.48
CA LYS A 179 1.50 14.97 -0.38
C LYS A 179 1.77 16.40 0.05
N ALA A 180 1.71 17.36 -0.86
CA ALA A 180 1.88 18.78 -0.55
C ALA A 180 0.67 19.30 0.23
N GLU A 181 -0.55 18.94 -0.20
CA GLU A 181 -1.80 19.26 0.51
C GLU A 181 -1.80 18.69 1.93
N LEU A 182 -1.47 17.40 2.08
CA LEU A 182 -1.39 16.75 3.39
C LEU A 182 -0.31 17.40 4.28
N ALA A 183 0.83 17.79 3.71
CA ALA A 183 1.86 18.48 4.48
C ALA A 183 1.37 19.83 5.01
N ALA A 184 0.66 20.60 4.17
CA ALA A 184 0.06 21.88 4.57
C ALA A 184 -1.03 21.70 5.63
N GLU A 185 -1.86 20.66 5.53
CA GLU A 185 -2.87 20.31 6.53
C GLU A 185 -2.24 19.95 7.87
N LEU A 186 -1.22 19.08 7.88
CA LEU A 186 -0.51 18.69 9.09
C LEU A 186 0.18 19.89 9.76
N GLU A 187 0.77 20.79 8.96
CA GLU A 187 1.34 22.05 9.45
C GLU A 187 0.27 22.93 10.11
N ALA A 188 -0.88 23.12 9.46
CA ALA A 188 -1.99 23.90 10.00
C ALA A 188 -2.55 23.32 11.32
N LEU A 189 -2.53 21.99 11.48
CA LEU A 189 -2.95 21.29 12.69
C LEU A 189 -1.84 21.17 13.75
N ASN A 190 -0.64 21.70 13.49
CA ASN A 190 0.56 21.51 14.33
C ASN A 190 0.87 20.03 14.62
N LEU A 191 0.57 19.15 13.67
CA LEU A 191 0.86 17.72 13.76
C LEU A 191 2.21 17.40 13.12
N PRO A 192 2.98 16.43 13.66
CA PRO A 192 4.22 16.01 13.02
C PRO A 192 3.91 15.39 11.64
N PRO A 193 4.81 15.54 10.65
CA PRO A 193 4.66 14.85 9.37
C PRO A 193 4.57 13.34 9.62
N SER A 194 3.58 12.68 9.01
CA SER A 194 3.34 11.23 9.09
C SER A 194 4.66 10.44 9.01
N SER A 195 5.07 9.87 10.14
CA SER A 195 6.41 9.37 10.37
C SER A 195 6.59 7.91 9.98
N THR A 196 6.08 7.50 8.81
CA THR A 196 6.55 6.24 8.21
C THR A 196 7.56 6.56 7.11
N PRO A 197 8.87 6.52 7.41
CA PRO A 197 9.86 6.66 6.37
C PRO A 197 9.66 5.52 5.37
N SER A 198 9.81 5.81 4.07
CA SER A 198 9.93 4.76 3.06
C SER A 198 11.00 3.74 3.49
N PRO A 199 11.00 2.48 3.00
CA PRO A 199 12.03 1.50 3.36
C PRO A 199 13.47 2.03 3.14
N LEU A 200 13.65 2.86 2.11
CA LEU A 200 14.91 3.56 1.83
C LEU A 200 15.24 4.58 2.93
N GLN A 201 14.25 5.36 3.35
CA GLN A 201 14.41 6.40 4.36
C GLN A 201 14.58 5.81 5.76
N LYS A 202 14.03 4.62 6.05
CA LYS A 202 14.35 3.85 7.26
C LYS A 202 15.83 3.43 7.27
N LYS A 203 16.37 2.98 6.13
CA LYS A 203 17.80 2.64 5.99
C LYS A 203 18.69 3.86 6.17
N VAL A 204 18.32 4.99 5.56
CA VAL A 204 19.05 6.27 5.71
C VAL A 204 19.03 6.74 7.17
N ASN A 205 17.86 6.75 7.82
CA ASN A 205 17.74 7.17 9.22
C ASN A 205 18.54 6.27 10.16
N ARG A 206 18.59 4.95 9.89
CA ARG A 206 19.43 4.01 10.63
C ARG A 206 20.92 4.27 10.44
N ALA A 207 21.36 4.57 9.21
CA ALA A 207 22.74 4.94 8.93
C ALA A 207 23.15 6.26 9.62
N LEU A 208 22.25 7.25 9.62
CA LEU A 208 22.45 8.53 10.31
C LEU A 208 22.55 8.34 11.83
N ALA A 209 21.69 7.52 12.42
CA ALA A 209 21.71 7.21 13.85
C ALA A 209 23.01 6.50 14.26
N LEU A 210 23.50 5.55 13.46
CA LEU A 210 24.78 4.86 13.70
C LEU A 210 25.98 5.81 13.60
N ALA A 211 25.94 6.77 12.66
CA ALA A 211 26.97 7.80 12.53
C ALA A 211 26.96 8.80 13.70
N SER A 212 25.78 9.11 14.26
CA SER A 212 25.65 10.00 15.43
C SER A 212 26.10 9.35 16.75
N GLN A 213 25.97 8.02 16.86
CA GLN A 213 26.40 7.26 18.05
C GLN A 213 27.90 6.95 18.06
N ASN A 214 28.57 7.09 16.90
CA ASN A 214 30.03 7.00 16.77
C ASN A 214 30.56 8.28 16.13
N PRO A 215 30.63 9.40 16.85
CA PRO A 215 31.36 10.55 16.36
C PRO A 215 32.81 10.11 16.07
N PRO A 216 33.41 10.48 14.93
CA PRO A 216 34.81 10.17 14.69
C PRO A 216 35.62 10.88 15.77
N PHE A 217 36.12 10.09 16.73
CA PHE A 217 37.03 10.54 17.76
C PHE A 217 38.29 11.07 17.07
N PHE A 218 38.35 12.38 16.92
CA PHE A 218 39.52 13.09 16.41
C PHE A 218 40.52 13.28 17.54
N LEU A 219 41.13 12.19 18.01
CA LEU A 219 42.34 12.24 18.85
C LEU A 219 43.28 11.10 18.43
N GLY A 220 44.20 11.45 17.53
CA GLY A 220 45.54 10.85 17.47
C GLY A 220 45.68 9.46 16.85
N VAL A 221 45.47 9.32 15.53
CA VAL A 221 46.19 8.29 14.74
C VAL A 221 46.63 8.89 13.40
N PHE A 222 47.71 9.68 13.44
CA PHE A 222 48.58 9.86 12.27
C PHE A 222 49.43 8.60 12.13
N SER A 223 48.88 7.54 11.54
CA SER A 223 49.63 6.48 10.86
C SER A 223 48.65 5.41 10.39
N LEU A 224 48.09 5.60 9.21
CA LEU A 224 47.74 4.58 8.20
C LEU A 224 46.92 5.29 7.14
N GLY A 225 47.47 5.32 5.91
CA GLY A 225 47.05 6.17 4.80
C GLY A 225 45.57 6.02 4.41
N VAL A 226 44.72 6.84 5.00
CA VAL A 226 43.43 7.21 4.41
C VAL A 226 43.69 8.40 3.50
N SER A 227 43.76 8.13 2.21
CA SER A 227 43.95 9.11 1.15
C SER A 227 42.92 10.25 1.29
N ALA A 228 43.36 11.49 1.02
CA ALA A 228 42.56 12.72 1.10
C ALA A 228 41.17 12.67 0.41
N GLY A 229 40.93 11.69 -0.48
CA GLY A 229 39.63 11.45 -1.12
C GLY A 229 38.50 11.01 -0.19
N ALA A 230 38.78 10.32 0.94
CA ALA A 230 37.73 9.87 1.85
C ALA A 230 37.15 11.02 2.71
N LEU A 231 37.99 12.00 3.07
CA LEU A 231 37.58 13.20 3.79
C LEU A 231 36.76 14.15 2.89
N LEU A 232 37.05 14.17 1.59
CA LEU A 232 36.28 14.95 0.61
C LEU A 232 34.86 14.37 0.42
N ALA A 233 34.71 13.03 0.41
CA ALA A 233 33.41 12.37 0.28
C ALA A 233 32.46 12.66 1.47
N VAL A 234 33.01 12.67 2.70
CA VAL A 234 32.24 13.00 3.91
C VAL A 234 31.88 14.48 3.95
N SER A 235 32.77 15.39 3.50
CA SER A 235 32.47 16.83 3.42
C SER A 235 31.42 17.16 2.33
N ILE A 236 31.43 16.45 1.20
CA ILE A 236 30.42 16.58 0.15
C ILE A 236 29.05 16.07 0.63
N LEU A 237 29.02 14.96 1.39
CA LEU A 237 27.79 14.44 2.01
C LEU A 237 27.22 15.35 3.10
N ASN A 238 28.08 16.04 3.86
CA ASN A 238 27.65 17.01 4.88
C ASN A 238 27.11 18.32 4.27
N SER A 239 27.54 18.67 3.05
CA SER A 239 27.17 19.94 2.39
C SER A 239 25.99 19.80 1.41
N THR A 240 25.52 18.58 1.13
CA THR A 240 24.42 18.31 0.18
C THR A 240 23.13 17.85 0.85
N VAL A 241 22.92 18.30 2.09
CA VAL A 241 21.57 18.44 2.62
C VAL A 241 20.94 19.64 1.91
N LEU A 242 20.39 19.43 0.70
CA LEU A 242 19.26 20.18 0.09
C LEU A 242 19.06 19.81 -1.40
N SER A 243 17.87 19.31 -1.71
CA SER A 243 17.28 19.05 -3.04
C SER A 243 17.88 17.92 -3.90
N ALA A 244 17.03 16.96 -4.27
CA ALA A 244 17.32 15.85 -5.19
C ALA A 244 17.80 16.29 -6.59
N SER A 245 17.59 17.56 -6.96
CA SER A 245 18.07 18.14 -8.22
C SER A 245 19.60 18.30 -8.25
N THR A 246 20.23 18.55 -7.09
CA THR A 246 21.67 18.78 -6.97
C THR A 246 22.46 17.47 -7.06
N ALA A 247 21.90 16.38 -6.53
CA ALA A 247 22.50 15.04 -6.60
C ALA A 247 22.59 14.52 -8.05
N ALA A 248 21.58 14.79 -8.88
CA ALA A 248 21.61 14.40 -10.30
C ALA A 248 22.71 15.13 -11.09
N LYS A 249 22.91 16.44 -10.84
CA LYS A 249 23.98 17.23 -11.47
C LYS A 249 25.38 16.81 -11.01
N ALA A 250 25.53 16.39 -9.76
CA ALA A 250 26.80 15.86 -9.24
C ALA A 250 27.18 14.52 -9.88
N VAL A 251 26.19 13.65 -10.14
CA VAL A 251 26.40 12.37 -10.84
C VAL A 251 26.76 12.58 -12.32
N GLU A 252 26.17 13.58 -12.98
CA GLU A 252 26.53 13.95 -14.35
C GLU A 252 27.97 14.52 -14.44
N ALA A 253 28.36 15.37 -13.50
CA ALA A 253 29.72 15.90 -13.41
C ALA A 253 30.77 14.82 -13.14
N GLN A 254 30.42 13.77 -12.38
CA GLN A 254 31.30 12.63 -12.12
C GLN A 254 31.53 11.73 -13.36
N LYS A 255 30.59 11.69 -14.31
CA LYS A 255 30.80 10.98 -15.60
C LYS A 255 31.87 11.67 -16.44
N VAL A 256 32.02 13.00 -16.32
CA VAL A 256 32.99 13.80 -17.07
C VAL A 256 34.41 13.62 -16.53
N THR A 257 34.58 13.43 -15.23
CA THR A 257 35.90 13.16 -14.60
C THR A 257 36.43 11.74 -14.82
N LYS A 258 35.66 10.86 -15.50
CA LYS A 258 35.97 9.44 -15.72
C LYS A 258 36.96 9.17 -16.86
N ALA A 259 37.50 10.21 -17.51
CA ALA A 259 38.40 10.05 -18.64
C ALA A 259 39.86 9.72 -18.25
N GLU A 260 40.27 9.91 -16.98
CA GLU A 260 41.67 9.75 -16.60
C GLU A 260 41.81 8.98 -15.27
N GLY A 261 42.48 7.81 -15.32
CA GLY A 261 43.00 7.12 -14.14
C GLY A 261 42.13 5.97 -13.61
N GLY A 262 42.51 4.74 -13.95
CA GLY A 262 41.80 3.53 -13.58
C GLY A 262 41.79 3.20 -12.08
N GLY A 263 40.65 2.68 -11.60
CA GLY A 263 40.50 2.09 -10.26
C GLY A 263 39.10 1.49 -10.04
N TRP A 264 39.09 0.21 -9.63
CA TRP A 264 38.02 -0.69 -9.15
C TRP A 264 36.63 -0.71 -9.82
N ARG A 265 36.18 -1.92 -10.20
CA ARG A 265 34.85 -2.14 -10.79
C ARG A 265 33.80 -2.23 -9.67
N VAL A 266 32.68 -1.53 -9.85
CA VAL A 266 31.48 -1.56 -8.96
C VAL A 266 30.99 -2.99 -8.64
N LYS A 267 31.29 -3.96 -9.52
CA LYS A 267 30.96 -5.37 -9.34
C LYS A 267 31.70 -6.02 -8.17
N ASP A 268 32.87 -5.50 -7.81
CA ASP A 268 33.73 -6.04 -6.76
C ASP A 268 33.26 -5.56 -5.37
N LEU A 269 32.83 -4.30 -5.26
CA LEU A 269 32.20 -3.72 -4.06
C LEU A 269 30.85 -4.37 -3.69
N LEU A 270 30.09 -4.83 -4.68
CA LEU A 270 28.78 -5.47 -4.45
C LEU A 270 28.90 -6.94 -4.00
N LYS A 271 30.06 -7.58 -4.16
CA LYS A 271 30.29 -8.96 -3.69
C LYS A 271 30.56 -9.03 -2.19
N GLU A 272 31.29 -8.07 -1.62
CA GLU A 272 31.56 -8.03 -0.17
C GLU A 272 30.31 -7.71 0.65
N VAL A 273 29.40 -6.88 0.14
CA VAL A 273 28.13 -6.56 0.82
C VAL A 273 27.18 -7.76 0.88
N LYS A 274 27.31 -8.74 -0.03
CA LYS A 274 26.50 -9.97 -0.05
C LYS A 274 27.02 -11.09 0.86
N LEU A 275 28.25 -10.99 1.37
CA LEU A 275 28.85 -12.05 2.18
C LEU A 275 28.67 -11.85 3.70
N ASN A 276 28.12 -10.72 4.14
CA ASN A 276 27.87 -10.41 5.55
C ASN A 276 26.39 -10.06 5.84
N LEU A 277 25.46 -10.62 5.07
CA LEU A 277 24.02 -10.70 5.35
C LEU A 277 23.60 -12.17 5.32
#